data_AF-A0A964JBZ7-F1
#
_entry.id   AF-A0A964JBZ7-F1
#
_cell.length_a   1.000
_cell.length_b   1.000
_cell.length_c   1.000
_cell.angle_alpha   90.00
_cell.angle_beta   90.00
_cell.angle_gamma   90.00
#
_symmetry.space_group_name_H-M   'P 1'
#
loop_
_entity.id
_entity.type
_entity.pdbx_description
1 polymer ?
#
loop_
_entity_poly.entity_id
_entity_poly.type
_entity_poly.pdbx_seq_one_letter_code
_entity_poly.pdbx_strand_id
1 'polypeptide(L)'
;MHDLQSPPPHASVLRALRQPDQHVHLGTEIMGPRRTEDGVVLNLSDGLVHADLLIVATDFAIDLAREPILADFYPYIATWAHAYALLADLMPPELGRFPWLGAAFALTERAAGACPALGRIHLFSLGAMASVGQIASDIPGVNIATAHLASHLTQQIAREGFLSSRTRLGAFYEPELKDMPFYVASSTAPIIERQPRWVLLYIFTRDARTLPVPRRSCSQQRELFG
;
A
#
# COMPACT_ATOMS: atom_id res chain seq x y z
N MET A 1 -4.73 20.45 14.40
CA MET A 1 -4.24 19.04 14.45
C MET A 1 -2.81 18.93 13.95
N HIS A 2 -2.37 19.76 12.99
CA HIS A 2 -0.94 19.90 12.67
C HIS A 2 -0.13 20.59 13.79
N ASP A 3 -0.79 21.33 14.66
CA ASP A 3 -0.15 22.08 15.76
C ASP A 3 0.23 21.20 16.97
N LEU A 4 -0.10 19.91 16.94
CA LEU A 4 0.21 18.94 17.99
C LEU A 4 1.33 18.03 17.49
N GLN A 5 2.55 18.56 17.44
CA GLN A 5 3.75 17.79 17.16
C GLN A 5 4.08 16.88 18.36
N SER A 6 4.66 15.72 18.07
CA SER A 6 5.19 14.86 19.13
C SER A 6 6.31 15.61 19.86
N PRO A 7 6.34 15.58 21.21
CA PRO A 7 7.41 16.23 21.95
C PRO A 7 8.77 15.61 21.58
N PRO A 8 9.88 16.36 21.74
CA PRO A 8 11.20 15.82 21.50
C PRO A 8 11.44 14.57 22.36
N PRO A 9 12.19 13.56 21.89
CA PRO A 9 12.43 12.34 22.64
C PRO A 9 13.05 12.66 24.01
N HIS A 10 12.42 12.19 25.09
CA HIS A 10 12.85 12.45 26.47
C HIS A 10 14.34 12.19 26.70
N ALA A 11 14.86 11.06 26.18
CA ALA A 11 16.28 10.71 26.31
C ALA A 11 17.23 11.66 25.55
N SER A 12 16.77 12.32 24.48
CA SER A 12 17.54 13.34 23.77
C SER A 12 17.62 14.63 24.58
N VAL A 13 16.50 15.07 25.16
CA VAL A 13 16.47 16.25 26.05
C VAL A 13 17.38 16.02 27.26
N LEU A 14 17.30 14.86 27.92
CA LEU A 14 18.18 14.54 29.06
C LEU A 14 19.66 14.47 28.68
N ARG A 15 20.00 14.05 27.46
CA ARG A 15 21.40 14.09 26.99
C ARG A 15 21.88 15.52 26.80
N ALA A 16 21.03 16.39 26.25
CA ALA A 16 21.36 17.78 26.04
C ALA A 16 21.59 18.51 27.38
N LEU A 17 20.70 18.31 28.34
CA LEU A 17 20.80 18.91 29.68
C LEU A 17 22.01 18.45 30.51
N ARG A 18 22.72 17.39 30.08
CA ARG A 18 23.98 16.97 30.73
C ARG A 18 25.21 17.70 30.22
N GLN A 19 25.10 18.43 29.11
CA GLN A 19 26.20 19.22 28.58
C GLN A 19 26.14 20.62 29.20
N PRO A 20 27.21 21.09 29.87
CA PRO A 20 27.20 22.39 30.55
C PRO A 20 26.99 23.57 29.59
N ASP A 21 27.42 23.41 28.33
CA ASP A 21 27.35 24.45 27.29
C ASP A 21 26.13 24.28 26.35
N GLN A 22 25.16 23.44 26.70
CA GLN A 22 23.92 23.32 25.93
C GLN A 22 22.74 23.90 26.69
N HIS A 23 22.00 24.75 26.00
CA HIS A 23 20.82 25.42 26.53
C HIS A 23 19.58 24.95 25.76
N VAL A 24 18.51 24.62 26.49
CA VAL A 24 17.22 24.21 25.93
C VAL A 24 16.19 25.27 26.26
N HIS A 25 15.65 25.92 25.23
CA HIS A 25 14.62 26.95 25.35
C HIS A 25 13.27 26.33 24.97
N LEU A 26 12.41 26.07 25.95
CA LEU A 26 11.06 25.52 25.75
C LEU A 26 10.02 26.64 25.88
N GLY A 27 8.97 26.60 25.06
CA GLY A 27 7.94 27.65 25.08
C GLY A 27 8.42 29.01 24.58
N THR A 28 9.60 29.05 23.95
CA THR A 28 10.19 30.25 23.37
C THR A 28 9.85 30.34 21.89
N GLU A 29 9.17 31.41 21.49
CA GLU A 29 8.83 31.65 20.09
C GLU A 29 10.03 32.23 19.34
N ILE A 30 10.28 31.74 18.12
CA ILE A 30 11.30 32.28 17.22
C ILE A 30 10.62 33.28 16.28
N MET A 31 10.83 34.57 16.51
CA MET A 31 10.28 35.64 15.65
C MET A 31 11.04 35.78 14.33
N GLY A 32 12.33 35.42 14.31
CA GLY A 32 13.08 35.29 13.07
C GLY A 32 14.59 35.45 13.24
N PRO A 33 15.37 34.94 12.27
CA PRO A 33 16.81 35.14 12.20
C PRO A 33 17.17 36.42 11.42
N ARG A 34 18.24 37.09 11.84
CA ARG A 34 18.91 38.15 11.09
C ARG A 34 20.38 37.80 10.90
N ARG A 35 20.84 37.74 9.65
CA ARG A 35 22.25 37.56 9.34
C ARG A 35 23.06 38.80 9.73
N THR A 36 24.26 38.58 10.26
CA THR A 36 25.26 39.62 10.57
C THR A 36 26.57 39.32 9.85
N GLU A 37 27.56 40.21 9.97
CA GLU A 37 28.91 39.97 9.41
C GLU A 37 29.55 38.73 10.04
N ASP A 38 29.39 38.55 11.35
CA ASP A 38 30.02 37.46 12.11
C ASP A 38 29.13 36.23 12.36
N GLY A 39 27.90 36.18 11.81
CA GLY A 39 27.00 35.05 12.07
C GLY A 39 25.51 35.36 11.93
N VAL A 40 24.72 34.96 12.92
CA VAL A 40 23.26 35.11 12.96
C VAL A 40 22.79 35.52 14.34
N VAL A 41 21.81 36.43 14.36
CA VAL A 41 21.08 36.84 15.56
C VAL A 41 19.67 36.30 15.44
N LEU A 42 19.26 35.45 16.39
CA LEU A 42 17.90 34.98 16.53
C LEU A 42 17.13 35.94 17.44
N ASN A 43 15.98 36.40 16.96
CA ASN A 43 15.03 37.13 17.77
C ASN A 43 14.04 36.14 18.39
N LEU A 44 14.12 35.97 19.71
CA LEU A 44 13.27 35.09 20.49
C LEU A 44 12.32 35.92 21.35
N SER A 45 11.18 35.33 21.74
CA SER A 45 10.21 36.00 22.64
C SER A 45 10.80 36.44 23.99
N ASP A 46 11.88 35.79 24.43
CA ASP A 46 12.57 36.03 25.70
C ASP A 46 13.91 36.77 25.55
N GLY A 47 14.34 37.14 24.34
CA GLY A 47 15.55 37.91 24.11
C GLY A 47 16.24 37.66 22.77
N LEU A 48 17.47 38.16 22.64
CA LEU A 48 18.31 37.95 21.46
C LEU A 48 19.37 36.90 21.74
N VAL A 49 19.56 35.99 20.78
CA VAL A 49 20.65 34.99 20.82
C VAL A 49 21.58 35.20 19.63
N HIS A 50 22.86 35.33 19.91
CA HIS A 50 23.92 35.42 18.91
C HIS A 50 24.54 34.04 18.71
N ALA A 51 24.70 33.62 17.46
CA ALA A 51 25.33 32.35 17.12
C ALA A 51 26.16 32.48 15.84
N ASP A 52 27.21 31.67 15.71
CA ASP A 52 28.01 31.59 14.49
C ASP A 52 27.31 30.76 13.40
N LEU A 53 26.47 29.79 13.82
CA LEU A 53 25.74 28.87 12.95
C LEU A 53 24.29 28.69 13.42
N LEU A 54 23.37 28.61 12.46
CA LEU A 54 21.97 28.23 12.68
C LEU A 54 21.67 26.91 11.98
N ILE A 55 21.21 25.91 12.75
CA ILE A 55 20.66 24.66 12.21
C ILE A 55 19.14 24.75 12.28
N VAL A 56 18.48 24.66 11.13
CA VAL A 56 17.02 24.73 11.01
C VAL A 56 16.47 23.30 10.98
N ALA A 57 15.82 22.90 12.07
CA ALA A 57 15.20 21.58 12.24
C ALA A 57 13.67 21.69 12.39
N THR A 58 13.03 22.45 11.50
CA THR A 58 11.60 22.82 11.54
C THR A 58 10.70 21.89 10.72
N ASP A 59 11.08 20.62 10.58
CA ASP A 59 10.34 19.62 9.79
C ASP A 59 10.22 19.98 8.29
N PHE A 60 9.29 19.35 7.57
CA PHE A 60 9.08 19.48 6.13
C PHE A 60 7.69 20.05 5.79
N ALA A 61 7.60 20.72 4.64
CA ALA A 61 6.31 21.12 4.06
C ALA A 61 5.80 20.05 3.07
N ILE A 62 4.49 19.82 3.05
CA ILE A 62 3.84 18.95 2.05
C ILE A 62 3.46 19.76 0.82
N ASP A 63 4.10 19.44 -0.32
CA ASP A 63 3.77 20.03 -1.61
C ASP A 63 4.08 19.09 -2.78
N LEU A 64 3.04 18.48 -3.35
CA LEU A 64 3.19 17.61 -4.52
C LEU A 64 3.60 18.36 -5.79
N ALA A 65 3.41 19.69 -5.86
CA ALA A 65 3.83 20.47 -7.02
C ALA A 65 5.35 20.51 -7.17
N ARG A 66 6.07 20.29 -6.06
CA ARG A 66 7.53 20.32 -5.98
C ARG A 66 8.15 18.93 -6.10
N GLU A 67 7.34 17.88 -6.19
CA GLU A 67 7.80 16.50 -6.26
C GLU A 67 8.04 16.11 -7.74
N PRO A 68 9.30 15.98 -8.19
CA PRO A 68 9.60 15.80 -9.62
C PRO A 68 9.00 14.51 -10.19
N ILE A 69 8.90 13.43 -9.40
CA ILE A 69 8.33 12.16 -9.89
C ILE A 69 6.83 12.28 -10.21
N LEU A 70 6.16 13.29 -9.65
CA LEU A 70 4.73 13.53 -9.84
C LEU A 70 4.45 14.71 -10.77
N ALA A 71 5.46 15.38 -11.33
CA ALA A 71 5.28 16.62 -12.09
C ALA A 71 4.24 16.50 -13.22
N ASP A 72 4.30 15.42 -14.00
CA ASP A 72 3.37 15.17 -15.12
C ASP A 72 1.95 14.83 -14.64
N PHE A 73 1.82 14.32 -13.42
CA PHE A 73 0.56 13.90 -12.82
C PHE A 73 -0.10 15.02 -12.01
N TYR A 74 0.70 15.94 -11.45
CA TYR A 74 0.26 16.95 -10.49
C TYR A 74 -0.96 17.76 -10.94
N PRO A 75 -1.08 18.23 -12.20
CA PRO A 75 -2.27 18.97 -12.66
C PRO A 75 -3.59 18.19 -12.51
N TYR A 76 -3.51 16.86 -12.49
CA TYR A 76 -4.65 15.95 -12.40
C TYR A 76 -4.93 15.48 -10.97
N ILE A 77 -4.04 15.75 -10.01
CA ILE A 77 -4.18 15.29 -8.62
C ILE A 77 -5.16 16.20 -7.86
N ALA A 78 -6.16 15.60 -7.22
CA ALA A 78 -7.00 16.32 -6.27
C ALA A 78 -6.24 16.61 -4.97
N THR A 79 -6.49 17.78 -4.41
CA THR A 79 -5.98 18.19 -3.10
C THR A 79 -7.15 18.56 -2.20
N TRP A 80 -6.90 18.74 -0.91
CA TRP A 80 -7.92 19.21 0.03
C TRP A 80 -8.57 20.53 -0.38
N ALA A 81 -7.80 21.47 -0.97
CA ALA A 81 -8.34 22.70 -1.53
C ALA A 81 -9.34 22.45 -2.68
N HIS A 82 -9.11 21.42 -3.49
CA HIS A 82 -10.04 21.04 -4.54
C HIS A 82 -11.30 20.35 -3.97
N ALA A 83 -11.13 19.44 -3.02
CA ALA A 83 -12.22 18.68 -2.42
C ALA A 83 -13.20 19.55 -1.60
N TYR A 84 -12.69 20.61 -0.97
CA TYR A 84 -13.46 21.52 -0.10
C TYR A 84 -13.33 22.98 -0.52
N ALA A 85 -13.48 23.28 -1.82
CA ALA A 85 -13.35 24.63 -2.35
C ALA A 85 -14.25 25.67 -1.64
N LEU A 86 -15.45 25.26 -1.18
CA LEU A 86 -16.38 26.13 -0.44
C LEU A 86 -15.89 26.54 0.95
N LEU A 87 -14.86 25.87 1.48
CA LEU A 87 -14.26 26.17 2.79
C LEU A 87 -12.83 26.72 2.65
N ALA A 88 -12.43 27.15 1.45
CA ALA A 88 -11.07 27.61 1.19
C ALA A 88 -10.63 28.72 2.15
N ASP A 89 -11.51 29.69 2.45
CA ASP A 89 -11.21 30.81 3.35
C ASP A 89 -11.11 30.40 4.84
N LEU A 90 -11.65 29.24 5.19
CA LEU A 90 -11.62 28.69 6.55
C LEU A 90 -10.49 27.67 6.75
N MET A 91 -9.80 27.31 5.67
CA MET A 91 -8.78 26.28 5.66
C MET A 91 -7.38 26.90 5.74
N PRO A 92 -6.51 26.43 6.64
CA PRO A 92 -5.10 26.80 6.62
C PRO A 92 -4.49 26.52 5.24
N PRO A 93 -3.75 27.47 4.63
CA PRO A 93 -3.19 27.30 3.28
C PRO A 93 -2.36 26.02 3.10
N GLU A 94 -1.65 25.62 4.16
CA GLU A 94 -0.84 24.40 4.18
C GLU A 94 -1.69 23.14 4.03
N LEU A 95 -2.84 23.08 4.72
CA LEU A 95 -3.75 21.94 4.63
C LEU A 95 -4.29 21.76 3.21
N GLY A 96 -4.52 22.88 2.50
CA GLY A 96 -5.01 22.85 1.11
C GLY A 96 -4.07 22.18 0.10
N ARG A 97 -2.78 22.08 0.43
CA ARG A 97 -1.75 21.44 -0.42
C ARG A 97 -1.71 19.92 -0.25
N PHE A 98 -2.30 19.39 0.82
CA PHE A 98 -2.33 17.94 1.01
C PHE A 98 -3.14 17.27 -0.09
N PRO A 99 -2.69 16.13 -0.64
CA PRO A 99 -3.48 15.35 -1.57
C PRO A 99 -4.78 14.87 -0.93
N TRP A 100 -5.84 14.86 -1.73
CA TRP A 100 -7.07 14.17 -1.39
C TRP A 100 -6.94 12.72 -1.83
N LEU A 101 -6.83 11.80 -0.87
CA LEU A 101 -6.57 10.39 -1.14
C LEU A 101 -7.83 9.53 -1.04
N GLY A 102 -7.87 8.52 -1.90
CA GLY A 102 -8.88 7.47 -1.90
C GLY A 102 -8.48 6.28 -1.04
N ALA A 103 -9.11 5.13 -1.34
CA ALA A 103 -8.80 3.88 -0.67
C ALA A 103 -7.31 3.52 -0.81
N ALA A 104 -6.75 2.97 0.27
CA ALA A 104 -5.34 2.54 0.32
C ALA A 104 -4.35 3.60 -0.19
N PHE A 105 -4.55 4.87 0.19
CA PHE A 105 -3.65 5.97 -0.15
C PHE A 105 -3.56 6.29 -1.64
N ALA A 106 -4.50 5.82 -2.46
CA ALA A 106 -4.51 6.09 -3.90
C ALA A 106 -4.72 7.58 -4.18
N LEU A 107 -3.97 8.12 -5.14
CA LEU A 107 -4.22 9.46 -5.68
C LEU A 107 -5.60 9.50 -6.34
N THR A 108 -6.32 10.61 -6.15
CA THR A 108 -7.62 10.82 -6.76
C THR A 108 -7.56 11.92 -7.81
N GLU A 109 -8.41 11.79 -8.82
CA GLU A 109 -8.47 12.75 -9.92
C GLU A 109 -9.16 14.03 -9.45
N ARG A 110 -8.57 15.18 -9.77
CA ARG A 110 -9.19 16.50 -9.61
C ARG A 110 -10.47 16.61 -10.43
N ALA A 111 -10.46 16.07 -11.64
CA ALA A 111 -11.61 15.98 -12.53
C ALA A 111 -11.75 14.52 -12.98
N ALA A 112 -12.93 13.94 -12.76
CA ALA A 112 -13.18 12.52 -13.05
C ALA A 112 -12.86 12.18 -14.51
N GLY A 113 -12.07 11.12 -14.73
CA GLY A 113 -11.68 10.63 -16.05
C GLY A 113 -10.53 11.38 -16.74
N ALA A 114 -9.95 12.40 -16.12
CA ALA A 114 -8.83 13.16 -16.69
C ALA A 114 -7.51 12.39 -16.67
N CYS A 115 -7.26 11.58 -15.64
CA CYS A 115 -6.11 10.69 -15.52
C CYS A 115 -6.45 9.45 -14.65
N PRO A 116 -7.14 8.43 -15.21
CA PRO A 116 -7.53 7.23 -14.44
C PRO A 116 -6.33 6.44 -13.88
N ALA A 117 -5.14 6.64 -14.44
CA ALA A 117 -3.89 6.03 -13.97
C ALA A 117 -3.51 6.47 -12.55
N LEU A 118 -3.99 7.62 -12.06
CA LEU A 118 -3.74 8.10 -10.69
C LEU A 118 -4.20 7.09 -9.64
N GLY A 119 -5.29 6.36 -9.88
CA GLY A 119 -5.79 5.33 -8.97
C GLY A 119 -4.83 4.15 -8.77
N ARG A 120 -3.72 4.09 -9.51
CA ARG A 120 -2.64 3.09 -9.37
C ARG A 120 -1.42 3.63 -8.63
N ILE A 121 -1.43 4.91 -8.25
CA ILE A 121 -0.33 5.57 -7.53
C ILE A 121 -0.78 5.73 -6.07
N HIS A 122 -0.06 5.08 -5.15
CA HIS A 122 -0.41 5.05 -3.74
C HIS A 122 0.62 5.83 -2.92
N LEU A 123 0.21 6.92 -2.28
CA LEU A 123 1.09 7.78 -1.48
C LEU A 123 1.19 7.30 -0.04
N PHE A 124 2.14 6.41 0.22
CA PHE A 124 2.47 5.95 1.56
C PHE A 124 3.53 6.86 2.20
N SER A 125 3.13 8.05 2.65
CA SER A 125 4.03 9.07 3.22
C SER A 125 3.29 10.04 4.14
N LEU A 126 4.03 10.97 4.77
CA LEU A 126 3.45 12.08 5.55
C LEU A 126 2.43 12.91 4.75
N GLY A 127 2.57 13.00 3.43
CA GLY A 127 1.60 13.67 2.57
C GLY A 127 0.19 13.08 2.63
N ALA A 128 0.03 11.85 3.11
CA ALA A 128 -1.28 11.22 3.26
C ALA A 128 -2.05 11.65 4.51
N MET A 129 -1.35 12.28 5.47
CA MET A 129 -1.81 12.49 6.83
C MET A 129 -3.15 13.21 6.94
N ALA A 130 -3.43 14.18 6.07
CA ALA A 130 -4.70 14.89 6.07
C ALA A 130 -5.88 13.96 5.73
N SER A 131 -5.70 13.03 4.78
CA SER A 131 -6.77 12.12 4.34
C SER A 131 -6.95 10.87 5.18
N VAL A 132 -5.88 10.36 5.80
CA VAL A 132 -5.89 9.04 6.46
C VAL A 132 -5.39 9.06 7.90
N GLY A 133 -5.02 10.23 8.42
CA GLY A 133 -4.38 10.37 9.73
C GLY A 133 -2.92 9.91 9.73
N GLN A 134 -2.36 9.75 10.94
CA GLN A 134 -0.94 9.47 11.16
C GLN A 134 -0.50 8.03 10.84
N ILE A 135 -1.39 7.20 10.26
CA ILE A 135 -1.09 5.78 10.07
C ILE A 135 0.00 5.52 9.02
N ALA A 136 0.19 6.47 8.10
CA ALA A 136 1.16 6.37 6.99
C ALA A 136 2.39 7.29 7.18
N SER A 137 2.54 7.93 8.34
CA SER A 137 3.58 8.95 8.58
C SER A 137 4.65 8.53 9.59
N ASP A 138 4.43 7.50 10.40
CA ASP A 138 5.38 7.10 11.45
C ASP A 138 5.38 5.58 11.74
N ILE A 139 6.44 5.10 12.37
CA ILE A 139 6.71 3.69 12.73
C ILE A 139 5.54 3.02 13.46
N PRO A 140 4.83 3.66 14.41
CA PRO A 140 3.73 2.99 15.10
C PRO A 140 2.58 2.59 14.17
N GLY A 141 2.33 3.37 13.12
CA GLY A 141 1.23 3.15 12.17
C GLY A 141 1.58 2.20 11.01
N VAL A 142 2.88 2.02 10.74
CA VAL A 142 3.36 1.39 9.51
C VAL A 142 2.80 -0.01 9.31
N ASN A 143 2.75 -0.84 10.35
CA ASN A 143 2.29 -2.23 10.24
C ASN A 143 0.83 -2.31 9.77
N ILE A 144 -0.03 -1.46 10.33
CA ILE A 144 -1.46 -1.41 9.98
C ILE A 144 -1.63 -0.88 8.56
N ALA A 145 -0.94 0.23 8.26
CA ALA A 145 -1.08 0.91 6.99
C ALA A 145 -0.52 0.07 5.83
N THR A 146 0.62 -0.61 6.02
CA THR A 146 1.19 -1.52 5.03
C THR A 146 0.32 -2.76 4.82
N ALA A 147 -0.23 -3.37 5.89
CA ALA A 147 -1.15 -4.49 5.73
C ALA A 147 -2.41 -4.11 4.95
N HIS A 148 -2.96 -2.91 5.21
CA HIS A 148 -4.09 -2.37 4.47
C HIS A 148 -3.74 -2.14 2.98
N LEU A 149 -2.60 -1.50 2.71
CA LEU A 149 -2.13 -1.25 1.35
C LEU A 149 -1.90 -2.57 0.58
N ALA A 150 -1.18 -3.52 1.17
CA ALA A 150 -0.90 -4.83 0.55
C ALA A 150 -2.19 -5.60 0.24
N SER A 151 -3.15 -5.59 1.17
CA SER A 151 -4.45 -6.23 0.97
C SER A 151 -5.21 -5.60 -0.20
N HIS A 152 -5.23 -4.27 -0.28
CA HIS A 152 -5.90 -3.55 -1.36
C HIS A 152 -5.25 -3.82 -2.72
N LEU A 153 -3.91 -3.71 -2.81
CA LEU A 153 -3.17 -3.97 -4.04
C LEU A 153 -3.36 -5.41 -4.52
N THR A 154 -3.34 -6.38 -3.62
CA THR A 154 -3.58 -7.79 -3.95
C THR A 154 -4.98 -7.98 -4.54
N GLN A 155 -6.01 -7.38 -3.94
CA GLN A 155 -7.37 -7.43 -4.46
C GLN A 155 -7.49 -6.76 -5.83
N GLN A 156 -6.85 -5.61 -6.01
CA GLN A 156 -6.88 -4.88 -7.27
C GLN A 156 -6.21 -5.68 -8.39
N ILE A 157 -4.99 -6.18 -8.17
CA ILE A 157 -4.26 -7.01 -9.13
C ILE A 157 -5.04 -8.29 -9.46
N ALA A 158 -5.64 -8.94 -8.45
CA ALA A 158 -6.44 -10.14 -8.65
C ALA A 158 -7.69 -9.88 -9.51
N ARG A 159 -8.37 -8.75 -9.28
CA ARG A 159 -9.54 -8.33 -10.09
C ARG A 159 -9.14 -8.03 -11.53
N GLU A 160 -8.07 -7.26 -11.73
CA GLU A 160 -7.56 -6.92 -13.07
C GLU A 160 -7.09 -8.16 -13.83
N GLY A 161 -6.45 -9.11 -13.13
CA GLY A 161 -5.93 -10.35 -13.70
C GLY A 161 -6.96 -11.48 -13.83
N PHE A 162 -8.20 -11.30 -13.34
CA PHE A 162 -9.15 -12.40 -13.17
C PHE A 162 -9.39 -13.17 -14.48
N LEU A 163 -9.67 -12.48 -15.58
CA LEU A 163 -9.97 -13.14 -16.86
C LEU A 163 -8.76 -13.91 -17.41
N SER A 164 -7.56 -13.34 -17.32
CA SER A 164 -6.33 -13.99 -17.76
C SER A 164 -6.03 -15.24 -16.92
N SER A 165 -6.17 -15.13 -15.60
CA SER A 165 -6.00 -16.26 -14.67
C SER A 165 -7.06 -17.33 -14.91
N ARG A 166 -8.32 -16.96 -15.17
CA ARG A 166 -9.40 -17.88 -15.52
C ARG A 166 -9.07 -18.65 -16.79
N THR A 167 -8.63 -17.97 -17.85
CA THR A 167 -8.25 -18.62 -19.11
C THR A 167 -7.10 -19.61 -18.91
N ARG A 168 -6.05 -19.21 -18.19
CA ARG A 168 -4.91 -20.09 -17.87
C ARG A 168 -5.34 -21.31 -17.06
N LEU A 169 -6.20 -21.13 -16.06
CA LEU A 169 -6.73 -22.22 -15.24
C LEU A 169 -7.61 -23.17 -16.07
N GLY A 170 -8.40 -22.64 -17.01
CA GLY A 170 -9.21 -23.47 -17.90
C GLY A 170 -8.38 -24.29 -18.89
N ALA A 171 -7.26 -23.75 -19.35
CA ALA A 171 -6.30 -24.43 -20.23
C ALA A 171 -5.35 -25.36 -19.48
N PHE A 172 -5.24 -25.23 -18.15
CA PHE A 172 -4.38 -26.08 -17.34
C PHE A 172 -4.87 -27.53 -17.40
N TYR A 173 -4.01 -28.42 -17.88
CA TYR A 173 -4.27 -29.85 -17.92
C TYR A 173 -2.99 -30.61 -17.63
N GLU A 174 -2.88 -31.11 -16.40
CA GLU A 174 -1.84 -32.04 -16.00
C GLU A 174 -2.53 -33.34 -15.55
N PRO A 175 -2.35 -34.46 -16.27
CA PRO A 175 -3.00 -35.71 -15.92
C PRO A 175 -2.24 -36.41 -14.78
N GLU A 176 -2.30 -35.83 -13.57
CA GLU A 176 -1.56 -36.31 -12.38
C GLU A 176 -1.81 -37.79 -12.06
N LEU A 177 -3.02 -38.28 -12.36
CA LEU A 177 -3.42 -39.67 -12.10
C LEU A 177 -3.22 -40.61 -13.30
N LYS A 178 -2.53 -40.20 -14.37
CA LYS A 178 -2.37 -41.01 -15.60
C LYS A 178 -1.90 -42.44 -15.37
N ASP A 179 -1.09 -42.65 -14.33
CA ASP A 179 -0.47 -43.94 -13.99
C ASP A 179 -1.36 -44.78 -13.04
N MET A 180 -2.55 -44.28 -12.67
CA MET A 180 -3.48 -44.99 -11.79
C MET A 180 -4.38 -45.94 -12.58
N PRO A 181 -4.70 -47.13 -12.02
CA PRO A 181 -5.47 -48.17 -12.73
C PRO A 181 -6.93 -47.79 -13.04
N PHE A 182 -7.44 -46.71 -12.45
CA PHE A 182 -8.78 -46.16 -12.67
C PHE A 182 -8.76 -44.83 -13.46
N TYR A 183 -7.62 -44.45 -14.03
CA TYR A 183 -7.52 -43.25 -14.86
C TYR A 183 -8.41 -43.36 -16.09
N VAL A 184 -9.25 -42.35 -16.29
CA VAL A 184 -10.04 -42.17 -17.52
C VAL A 184 -9.54 -40.89 -18.16
N ALA A 185 -9.04 -40.99 -19.39
CA ALA A 185 -8.63 -39.81 -20.14
C ALA A 185 -9.84 -38.87 -20.28
N SER A 186 -9.72 -37.67 -19.70
CA SER A 186 -10.75 -36.65 -19.87
C SER A 186 -10.72 -36.13 -21.31
N SER A 187 -11.88 -35.79 -21.85
CA SER A 187 -11.98 -35.00 -23.08
C SER A 187 -11.14 -33.72 -22.97
N THR A 188 -10.58 -33.28 -24.10
CA THR A 188 -9.74 -32.08 -24.27
C THR A 188 -10.44 -30.76 -23.92
N ALA A 189 -11.70 -30.78 -23.49
CA ALA A 189 -12.43 -29.59 -23.09
C ALA A 189 -11.82 -28.91 -21.83
N PRO A 190 -11.83 -27.58 -21.75
CA PRO A 190 -11.24 -26.82 -20.66
C PRO A 190 -11.91 -27.11 -19.30
N ILE A 191 -11.12 -27.14 -18.23
CA ILE A 191 -11.56 -27.53 -16.87
C ILE A 191 -12.79 -26.75 -16.38
N ILE A 192 -12.94 -25.50 -16.79
CA ILE A 192 -14.00 -24.60 -16.32
C ILE A 192 -15.36 -24.90 -16.99
N GLU A 193 -15.35 -25.58 -18.14
CA GLU A 193 -16.56 -26.08 -18.80
C GLU A 193 -16.91 -27.51 -18.37
N ARG A 194 -15.99 -28.20 -17.68
CA ARG A 194 -16.27 -29.48 -17.03
C ARG A 194 -17.10 -29.20 -15.79
N GLN A 195 -18.43 -29.21 -15.93
CA GLN A 195 -19.34 -29.38 -14.78
C GLN A 195 -19.01 -30.71 -14.10
N PRO A 196 -18.31 -30.74 -12.98
CA PRO A 196 -17.94 -32.01 -12.42
C PRO A 196 -19.09 -32.49 -11.56
N ARG A 197 -19.82 -33.52 -12.02
CA ARG A 197 -20.53 -34.40 -11.10
C ARG A 197 -19.51 -35.38 -10.52
N TRP A 198 -18.55 -34.87 -9.75
CA TRP A 198 -17.71 -35.75 -8.94
C TRP A 198 -18.55 -36.21 -7.74
N VAL A 199 -18.82 -37.51 -7.66
CA VAL A 199 -19.30 -38.16 -6.44
C VAL A 199 -18.11 -38.93 -5.89
N LEU A 200 -17.53 -38.46 -4.79
CA LEU A 200 -16.49 -39.18 -4.07
C LEU A 200 -17.19 -40.21 -3.18
N LEU A 201 -17.25 -41.46 -3.65
CA LEU A 201 -17.88 -42.56 -2.92
C LEU A 201 -16.81 -43.42 -2.25
N TYR A 202 -16.62 -43.25 -0.94
CA TYR A 202 -15.82 -44.17 -0.13
C TYR A 202 -16.66 -45.39 0.22
N ILE A 203 -16.43 -46.51 -0.48
CA ILE A 203 -17.01 -47.80 -0.11
C ILE A 203 -15.99 -48.56 0.73
N PHE A 204 -16.24 -48.66 2.04
CA PHE A 204 -15.52 -49.58 2.91
C PHE A 204 -16.24 -50.93 2.90
N THR A 205 -15.72 -51.90 2.15
CA THR A 205 -16.23 -53.28 2.19
C THR A 205 -15.50 -54.06 3.28
N ARG A 206 -16.24 -54.90 4.02
CA ARG A 206 -15.66 -55.82 5.01
C ARG A 206 -14.96 -57.04 4.39
N ASP A 207 -15.13 -57.24 3.07
CA ASP A 207 -14.53 -58.34 2.30
C ASP A 207 -14.10 -57.81 0.92
N ALA A 208 -12.83 -57.99 0.58
CA ALA A 208 -12.18 -57.42 -0.61
C ALA A 208 -12.51 -58.18 -1.92
N ARG A 209 -13.41 -59.18 -1.87
CA ARG A 209 -13.59 -60.17 -2.93
C ARG A 209 -14.67 -59.88 -3.97
N THR A 210 -15.43 -58.78 -3.88
CA THR A 210 -16.63 -58.59 -4.71
C THR A 210 -16.77 -57.25 -5.44
N LEU A 211 -15.74 -56.43 -5.54
CA LEU A 211 -15.82 -55.27 -6.44
C LEU A 211 -15.61 -55.72 -7.91
N PRO A 212 -16.58 -55.49 -8.81
CA PRO A 212 -16.42 -55.82 -10.22
C PRO A 212 -15.44 -54.83 -10.85
N VAL A 213 -14.17 -55.20 -10.91
CA VAL A 213 -13.24 -54.60 -11.86
C VAL A 213 -13.72 -55.01 -13.25
N PRO A 214 -13.95 -54.09 -14.20
CA PRO A 214 -14.34 -54.46 -15.56
C PRO A 214 -13.21 -55.29 -16.18
N ARG A 215 -13.37 -56.61 -16.20
CA ARG A 215 -12.46 -57.54 -16.86
C ARG A 215 -12.64 -57.37 -18.37
N ARG A 216 -11.61 -56.89 -19.06
CA ARG A 216 -11.55 -56.99 -20.52
C ARG A 216 -11.57 -58.47 -20.93
N SER A 217 -12.24 -58.81 -22.02
CA SER A 217 -12.21 -60.16 -22.58
C SER A 217 -10.81 -60.47 -23.15
N CYS A 218 -10.41 -61.73 -23.00
CA CYS A 218 -9.11 -62.27 -23.39
C CYS A 218 -8.78 -62.09 -24.90
N SER A 219 -9.77 -61.73 -25.73
CA SER A 219 -9.57 -61.47 -27.16
C SER A 219 -8.88 -60.13 -27.48
N GLN A 220 -8.83 -59.16 -26.56
CA GLN A 220 -8.17 -57.86 -26.78
C GLN A 220 -6.71 -57.80 -26.31
N GLN A 221 -6.16 -58.87 -25.72
CA GLN A 221 -4.78 -58.90 -25.19
C GLN A 221 -3.73 -59.52 -26.13
N ARG A 222 -4.11 -59.99 -27.33
CA ARG A 222 -3.17 -60.63 -28.27
C ARG A 222 -2.49 -59.69 -29.30
N GLU A 223 -2.85 -58.41 -29.37
CA GLU A 223 -2.26 -57.48 -30.36
C GLU A 223 -1.14 -56.58 -29.81
N LEU A 224 -0.63 -56.80 -28.59
CA LEU A 224 0.44 -55.98 -28.00
C LEU A 224 1.76 -56.74 -27.74
N PHE A 225 1.87 -57.98 -28.23
CA PHE A 225 3.14 -58.72 -28.28
C PHE A 225 3.32 -59.41 -29.65
N GLY A 226 3.14 -58.63 -30.72
CA GLY A 226 3.63 -58.90 -32.07
C GLY A 226 4.44 -57.70 -32.54
#